data_AF-A0A6V8G7H5-F1
#
_entry.id   AF-A0A6V8G7H5-F1
#
_cell.length_a   1.000
_cell.length_b   1.000
_cell.length_c   1.000
_cell.angle_alpha   90.00
_cell.angle_beta   90.00
_cell.angle_gamma   90.00
#
_symmetry.space_group_name_H-M   'P 1'
#
loop_
_entity.id
_entity.type
_entity.pdbx_description
1 polymer ?
#
loop_
_entity_poly.entity_id
_entity_poly.type
_entity_poly.pdbx_seq_one_letter_code
_entity_poly.pdbx_strand_id
1 'polypeptide(L)'
;MRAAHACEDNNNDFSILDYLFDEYGLSLKDPKYNFAFHDMKHIKEANDKYILMKKVEGNSIIYQNALIYDYILNADNPNSQIIKYLVNRGAKFEVHKDGFGWTPMHFWVMQNNYELLELAIKGGANVDMQTLLDPKSEYNETLLFEAVSEPETYRVTQLLIELGANVNFATPRTPLDDAKGSRNKKLLKDAGAMTSNEIRKKYNLPAYDDSHCEIDGKDDMDLLGKYRNECAKLLNDAIKKAKESE
;
A
#
# COMPACT_ATOMS: atom_id res chain seq x y z
N MET A 1 -21.45 2.38 -6.66
CA MET A 1 -21.19 3.66 -7.35
C MET A 1 -22.37 4.60 -7.27
N ARG A 2 -23.41 4.50 -8.12
CA ARG A 2 -24.55 5.45 -8.09
C ARG A 2 -25.17 5.64 -6.70
N ALA A 3 -25.35 4.55 -5.95
CA ALA A 3 -25.84 4.61 -4.58
C ALA A 3 -24.89 5.36 -3.62
N ALA A 4 -23.57 5.25 -3.81
CA ALA A 4 -22.58 5.96 -2.99
C ALA A 4 -22.60 7.48 -3.29
N HIS A 5 -22.73 7.88 -4.56
CA HIS A 5 -22.97 9.29 -4.92
C HIS A 5 -24.29 9.80 -4.34
N ALA A 6 -25.36 9.00 -4.40
CA ALA A 6 -26.63 9.39 -3.78
C ALA A 6 -26.51 9.60 -2.25
N CYS A 7 -25.69 8.83 -1.55
CA CYS A 7 -25.44 9.05 -0.12
C CYS A 7 -24.76 10.40 0.13
N GLU A 8 -23.79 10.77 -0.73
CA GLU A 8 -23.09 12.05 -0.67
C GLU A 8 -24.06 13.22 -0.81
N ASP A 9 -24.90 13.20 -1.86
CA ASP A 9 -25.90 14.23 -2.14
C ASP A 9 -26.92 14.41 -1.01
N ASN A 10 -27.09 13.38 -0.18
CA ASN A 10 -28.08 13.32 0.89
C ASN A 10 -27.46 13.27 2.30
N ASN A 11 -26.39 14.05 2.54
CA ASN A 11 -25.76 14.23 3.86
C ASN A 11 -25.32 12.91 4.52
N ASN A 12 -24.74 12.00 3.74
CA ASN A 12 -24.34 10.66 4.16
C ASN A 12 -25.52 9.80 4.67
N ASP A 13 -26.71 9.95 4.07
CA ASP A 13 -27.79 8.98 4.26
C ASP A 13 -27.45 7.65 3.58
N PHE A 14 -27.06 6.67 4.39
CA PHE A 14 -26.64 5.35 3.95
C PHE A 14 -27.81 4.40 3.63
N SER A 15 -29.07 4.80 3.79
CA SER A 15 -30.24 3.92 3.67
C SER A 15 -30.30 3.14 2.35
N ILE A 16 -29.91 3.77 1.24
CA ILE A 16 -29.87 3.08 -0.06
C ILE A 16 -28.77 2.02 -0.13
N LEU A 17 -27.62 2.28 0.50
CA LEU A 17 -26.55 1.29 0.59
C LEU A 17 -26.92 0.17 1.56
N ASP A 18 -27.54 0.49 2.70
CA ASP A 18 -28.05 -0.51 3.64
C ASP A 18 -29.03 -1.46 2.95
N TYR A 19 -30.01 -0.94 2.19
CA TYR A 19 -30.90 -1.77 1.38
C TYR A 19 -30.14 -2.67 0.40
N LEU A 20 -29.13 -2.13 -0.31
CA LEU A 20 -28.37 -2.93 -1.27
C LEU A 20 -27.58 -4.06 -0.61
N PHE A 21 -27.00 -3.82 0.56
CA PHE A 21 -26.18 -4.81 1.25
C PHE A 21 -27.03 -5.80 2.07
N ASP A 22 -28.01 -5.32 2.81
CA ASP A 22 -28.74 -6.10 3.81
C ASP A 22 -29.97 -6.80 3.22
N GLU A 23 -30.70 -6.14 2.32
CA GLU A 23 -31.95 -6.67 1.74
C GLU A 23 -31.73 -7.28 0.35
N TYR A 24 -30.99 -6.58 -0.53
CA TYR A 24 -30.71 -7.06 -1.89
C TYR A 24 -29.59 -8.10 -1.94
N GLY A 25 -28.77 -8.19 -0.89
CA GLY A 25 -27.72 -9.21 -0.75
C GLY A 25 -26.43 -8.91 -1.52
N LEU A 26 -26.12 -7.65 -1.83
CA LEU A 26 -24.80 -7.26 -2.34
C LEU A 26 -23.74 -7.59 -1.28
N SER A 27 -22.54 -8.03 -1.70
CA SER A 27 -21.44 -8.28 -0.77
C SER A 27 -20.10 -7.95 -1.43
N LEU A 28 -19.39 -6.93 -0.93
CA LEU A 28 -18.06 -6.58 -1.44
C LEU A 28 -16.96 -7.50 -0.89
N LYS A 29 -17.32 -8.41 0.04
CA LYS A 29 -16.40 -9.45 0.53
C LYS A 29 -15.98 -10.41 -0.56
N ASP A 30 -16.84 -10.66 -1.56
CA ASP A 30 -16.41 -11.36 -2.77
C ASP A 30 -15.67 -10.34 -3.65
N PRO A 31 -14.34 -10.54 -3.86
CA PRO A 31 -13.49 -9.58 -4.55
C PRO A 31 -13.99 -9.19 -5.93
N LYS A 32 -14.76 -10.05 -6.61
CA LYS A 32 -15.27 -9.77 -7.95
C LYS A 32 -16.25 -8.59 -7.98
N TYR A 33 -16.96 -8.32 -6.88
CA TYR A 33 -17.89 -7.18 -6.79
C TYR A 33 -17.19 -5.85 -6.47
N ASN A 34 -15.87 -5.85 -6.31
CA ASN A 34 -15.08 -4.63 -6.22
C ASN A 34 -14.88 -3.97 -7.60
N PHE A 35 -15.39 -4.56 -8.69
CA PHE A 35 -15.19 -4.07 -10.05
C PHE A 35 -16.48 -4.03 -10.86
N ALA A 36 -16.45 -3.28 -11.95
CA ALA A 36 -17.48 -3.38 -12.99
C ALA A 36 -17.46 -4.77 -13.65
N PHE A 37 -18.63 -5.23 -14.10
CA PHE A 37 -18.82 -6.59 -14.66
C PHE A 37 -17.83 -6.94 -15.78
N HIS A 38 -17.54 -5.99 -16.67
CA HIS A 38 -16.66 -6.23 -17.82
C HIS A 38 -15.18 -6.37 -17.43
N ASP A 39 -14.79 -5.94 -16.23
CA ASP A 39 -13.43 -6.00 -15.72
C ASP A 39 -13.15 -7.25 -14.89
N MET A 40 -14.19 -7.94 -14.42
CA MET A 40 -14.04 -9.18 -13.65
C MET A 40 -13.21 -10.24 -14.39
N LYS A 41 -13.24 -10.24 -15.73
CA LYS A 41 -12.44 -11.13 -16.58
C LYS A 41 -10.93 -10.91 -16.48
N HIS A 42 -10.51 -9.75 -15.96
CA HIS A 42 -9.11 -9.36 -15.78
C HIS A 42 -8.58 -9.71 -14.39
N ILE A 43 -9.41 -10.21 -13.48
CA ILE A 43 -8.95 -10.74 -12.20
C ILE A 43 -8.07 -11.97 -12.48
N LYS A 44 -6.79 -11.87 -12.12
CA LYS A 44 -5.81 -12.97 -12.19
C LYS A 44 -5.94 -13.86 -10.96
N GLU A 45 -6.03 -13.22 -9.80
CA GLU A 45 -6.11 -13.86 -8.50
C GLU A 45 -6.85 -12.93 -7.54
N ALA A 46 -7.65 -13.47 -6.63
CA ALA A 46 -8.23 -12.70 -5.55
C ALA A 46 -8.40 -13.56 -4.30
N ASN A 47 -8.09 -12.98 -3.16
CA ASN A 47 -8.21 -13.62 -1.85
C ASN A 47 -8.50 -12.53 -0.79
N ASP A 48 -8.53 -12.92 0.49
CA ASP A 48 -8.83 -11.99 1.58
C ASP A 48 -7.77 -10.90 1.76
N LYS A 49 -6.54 -11.10 1.26
CA LYS A 49 -5.45 -10.13 1.38
C LYS A 49 -5.44 -9.13 0.24
N TYR A 50 -5.61 -9.59 -1.00
CA TYR A 50 -5.47 -8.72 -2.17
C TYR A 50 -6.28 -9.20 -3.37
N ILE A 51 -6.36 -8.32 -4.36
CA ILE A 51 -6.84 -8.59 -5.71
C ILE A 51 -5.71 -8.30 -6.69
N LEU A 52 -5.33 -9.28 -7.49
CA LEU A 52 -4.31 -9.14 -8.52
C LEU A 52 -4.98 -9.11 -9.90
N MET A 53 -4.78 -8.01 -10.63
CA MET A 53 -5.36 -7.80 -11.94
C MET A 53 -4.32 -8.01 -13.05
N LYS A 54 -4.70 -8.72 -14.12
CA LYS A 54 -3.86 -8.91 -15.31
C LYS A 54 -3.55 -7.57 -15.96
N LYS A 55 -2.29 -7.37 -16.36
CA LYS A 55 -1.92 -6.26 -17.24
C LYS A 55 -2.68 -6.36 -18.57
N VAL A 56 -3.27 -5.26 -19.00
CA VAL A 56 -3.96 -5.13 -20.29
C VAL A 56 -3.13 -4.17 -21.14
N GLU A 57 -2.63 -4.64 -22.27
CA GLU A 57 -1.86 -3.81 -23.20
C GLU A 57 -2.71 -2.67 -23.77
N GLY A 58 -2.13 -1.47 -23.86
CA GLY A 58 -2.83 -0.27 -24.30
C GLY A 58 -3.83 0.31 -23.30
N ASN A 59 -4.15 -0.39 -22.21
CA ASN A 59 -4.97 0.15 -21.12
C ASN A 59 -4.09 0.42 -19.89
N SER A 60 -3.78 1.69 -19.67
CA SER A 60 -2.94 2.12 -18.56
C SER A 60 -3.61 1.88 -17.19
N ILE A 61 -4.95 1.82 -17.13
CA ILE A 61 -5.72 2.31 -15.99
C ILE A 61 -6.60 1.25 -15.32
N ILE A 62 -6.13 0.01 -15.20
CA ILE A 62 -6.86 -1.06 -14.52
C ILE A 62 -7.24 -0.73 -13.05
N TYR A 63 -6.52 0.18 -12.40
CA TYR A 63 -6.83 0.65 -11.05
C TYR A 63 -7.95 1.71 -11.00
N GLN A 64 -8.33 2.36 -12.12
CA GLN A 64 -9.51 3.25 -12.20
C GLN A 64 -10.81 2.53 -11.84
N ASN A 65 -10.84 1.21 -12.00
CA ASN A 65 -12.09 0.46 -12.01
C ASN A 65 -12.33 -0.29 -10.70
N ALA A 66 -11.43 -0.20 -9.73
CA ALA A 66 -11.72 -0.65 -8.36
C ALA A 66 -12.74 0.31 -7.75
N LEU A 67 -13.82 -0.22 -7.16
CA LEU A 67 -14.97 0.53 -6.67
C LEU A 67 -14.58 1.75 -5.80
N ILE A 68 -13.67 1.55 -4.84
CA ILE A 68 -13.22 2.62 -3.95
C ILE A 68 -12.49 3.71 -4.73
N TYR A 69 -11.63 3.32 -5.67
CA TYR A 69 -10.82 4.27 -6.41
C TYR A 69 -11.66 5.04 -7.43
N ASP A 70 -12.59 4.37 -8.12
CA ASP A 70 -13.59 5.02 -8.98
C ASP A 70 -14.38 6.06 -8.19
N TYR A 71 -14.81 5.73 -6.97
CA TYR A 71 -15.51 6.67 -6.10
C TYR A 71 -14.65 7.88 -5.74
N ILE A 72 -13.41 7.65 -5.31
CA ILE A 72 -12.49 8.71 -4.89
C ILE A 72 -12.17 9.68 -6.02
N LEU A 73 -12.07 9.20 -7.26
CA LEU A 73 -11.73 10.06 -8.40
C LEU A 73 -12.93 10.76 -9.05
N ASN A 74 -14.11 10.14 -9.03
CA ASN A 74 -15.25 10.57 -9.85
C ASN A 74 -16.43 11.13 -9.03
N ALA A 75 -16.37 11.16 -7.70
CA ALA A 75 -17.36 11.89 -6.91
C ALA A 75 -17.07 13.40 -6.92
N ASP A 76 -18.13 14.21 -6.80
CA ASP A 76 -18.01 15.67 -6.78
C ASP A 76 -17.39 16.14 -5.46
N ASN A 77 -17.72 15.46 -4.34
CA ASN A 77 -17.12 15.69 -3.03
C ASN A 77 -16.85 14.37 -2.28
N PRO A 78 -15.84 13.58 -2.71
CA PRO A 78 -15.55 12.29 -2.09
C PRO A 78 -15.13 12.51 -0.63
N ASN A 79 -15.80 11.83 0.30
CA ASN A 79 -15.53 11.99 1.73
C ASN A 79 -15.22 10.65 2.43
N SER A 80 -14.44 10.75 3.51
CA SER A 80 -13.90 9.59 4.21
C SER A 80 -14.97 8.72 4.89
N GLN A 81 -16.16 9.25 5.17
CA GLN A 81 -17.23 8.47 5.81
C GLN A 81 -17.83 7.44 4.84
N ILE A 82 -18.05 7.84 3.58
CA ILE A 82 -18.55 6.92 2.54
C ILE A 82 -17.49 5.87 2.21
N ILE A 83 -16.23 6.27 2.09
CA ILE A 83 -15.11 5.34 1.86
C ILE A 83 -15.04 4.32 3.00
N LYS A 84 -15.07 4.80 4.25
CA LYS A 84 -15.05 3.93 5.44
C LYS A 84 -16.24 2.99 5.50
N TYR A 85 -17.44 3.46 5.13
CA TYR A 85 -18.61 2.62 5.02
C TYR A 85 -18.41 1.50 4.00
N LEU A 86 -17.92 1.82 2.80
CA LEU A 86 -17.65 0.82 1.75
C LEU A 86 -16.58 -0.19 2.18
N VAL A 87 -15.49 0.26 2.81
CA VAL A 87 -14.44 -0.61 3.37
C VAL A 87 -15.04 -1.57 4.41
N ASN A 88 -15.88 -1.07 5.32
CA ASN A 88 -16.57 -1.90 6.32
C ASN A 88 -17.51 -2.94 5.69
N ARG A 89 -18.04 -2.67 4.49
CA ARG A 89 -18.85 -3.61 3.70
C ARG A 89 -18.01 -4.57 2.85
N GLY A 90 -16.67 -4.48 2.90
CA GLY A 90 -15.73 -5.39 2.26
C GLY A 90 -14.98 -4.83 1.05
N ALA A 91 -15.14 -3.53 0.76
CA ALA A 91 -14.40 -2.89 -0.32
C ALA A 91 -12.88 -2.87 -0.03
N LYS A 92 -12.03 -3.09 -1.04
CA LYS A 92 -10.57 -3.24 -0.87
C LYS A 92 -9.74 -2.15 -1.55
N PHE A 93 -8.67 -1.70 -0.89
CA PHE A 93 -7.63 -0.84 -1.46
C PHE A 93 -6.47 -1.65 -2.08
N GLU A 94 -6.31 -2.90 -1.64
CA GLU A 94 -5.30 -3.88 -2.01
C GLU A 94 -5.55 -4.46 -3.41
N VAL A 95 -5.74 -3.58 -4.38
CA VAL A 95 -5.92 -3.92 -5.79
C VAL A 95 -4.63 -3.63 -6.53
N HIS A 96 -3.92 -4.70 -6.90
CA HIS A 96 -2.60 -4.64 -7.50
C HIS A 96 -2.63 -4.91 -8.99
N LYS A 97 -1.79 -4.18 -9.73
CA LYS A 97 -1.49 -4.47 -11.13
C LYS A 97 -0.35 -5.48 -11.23
N ASP A 98 -0.59 -6.59 -11.91
CA ASP A 98 0.44 -7.59 -12.20
C ASP A 98 1.62 -7.00 -12.99
N GLY A 99 2.84 -7.46 -12.68
CA GLY A 99 4.11 -7.00 -13.28
C GLY A 99 4.77 -5.79 -12.62
N PHE A 100 4.05 -4.97 -11.85
CA PHE A 100 4.61 -3.87 -11.06
C PHE A 100 4.19 -3.90 -9.58
N GLY A 101 3.12 -4.63 -9.24
CA GLY A 101 2.67 -4.77 -7.86
C GLY A 101 2.04 -3.52 -7.26
N TRP A 102 1.86 -2.43 -8.02
CA TRP A 102 1.36 -1.17 -7.50
C TRP A 102 -0.16 -1.18 -7.29
N THR A 103 -0.57 -0.49 -6.23
CA THR A 103 -1.97 -0.12 -5.94
C THR A 103 -2.23 1.32 -6.38
N PRO A 104 -3.50 1.75 -6.51
CA PRO A 104 -3.80 3.15 -6.79
C PRO A 104 -3.15 4.16 -5.82
N MET A 105 -2.96 3.78 -4.55
CA MET A 105 -2.29 4.65 -3.57
C MET A 105 -0.83 4.94 -3.92
N HIS A 106 -0.12 3.99 -4.54
CA HIS A 106 1.26 4.22 -4.99
C HIS A 106 1.33 5.32 -6.07
N PHE A 107 0.35 5.35 -6.97
CA PHE A 107 0.29 6.40 -7.98
C PHE A 107 0.03 7.78 -7.37
N TRP A 108 -0.81 7.89 -6.34
CA TRP A 108 -1.00 9.15 -5.63
C TRP A 108 0.30 9.64 -4.97
N VAL A 109 1.08 8.73 -4.40
CA VAL A 109 2.41 9.05 -3.87
C VAL A 109 3.33 9.59 -4.97
N MET A 110 3.45 8.86 -6.10
CA MET A 110 4.29 9.25 -7.24
C MET A 110 3.89 10.62 -7.84
N GLN A 111 2.60 10.94 -7.81
CA GLN A 111 2.07 12.22 -8.30
C GLN A 111 2.08 13.31 -7.23
N ASN A 112 2.59 13.03 -6.02
CA ASN A 112 2.58 13.92 -4.86
C ASN A 112 1.17 14.41 -4.50
N ASN A 113 0.14 13.59 -4.76
CA ASN A 113 -1.26 13.88 -4.51
C ASN A 113 -1.63 13.48 -3.08
N TYR A 114 -1.29 14.33 -2.12
CA TYR A 114 -1.47 14.08 -0.71
C TYR A 114 -2.95 14.17 -0.29
N GLU A 115 -3.80 14.92 -0.99
CA GLU A 115 -5.23 15.05 -0.69
C GLU A 115 -5.98 13.72 -0.88
N LEU A 116 -5.79 13.05 -2.02
CA LEU A 116 -6.43 11.74 -2.27
C LEU A 116 -5.89 10.67 -1.33
N LEU A 117 -4.60 10.74 -1.03
CA LEU A 117 -3.95 9.81 -0.12
C LEU A 117 -4.47 9.97 1.31
N GLU A 118 -4.58 11.20 1.80
CA GLU A 118 -5.14 11.51 3.12
C GLU A 118 -6.59 11.02 3.23
N LEU A 119 -7.39 11.30 2.20
CA LEU A 119 -8.79 10.90 2.13
C LEU A 119 -8.94 9.38 2.23
N ALA A 120 -8.13 8.63 1.47
CA ALA A 120 -8.15 7.17 1.49
C ALA A 120 -7.74 6.59 2.85
N ILE A 121 -6.66 7.09 3.44
CA ILE A 121 -6.17 6.61 4.76
C ILE A 121 -7.17 6.94 5.87
N LYS A 122 -7.74 8.15 5.88
CA LYS A 122 -8.85 8.49 6.81
C LYS A 122 -10.11 7.63 6.57
N GLY A 123 -10.29 7.17 5.34
CA GLY A 123 -11.33 6.21 4.93
C GLY A 123 -11.03 4.76 5.32
N GLY A 124 -9.89 4.46 5.95
CA GLY A 124 -9.53 3.12 6.42
C GLY A 124 -8.55 2.36 5.52
N ALA A 125 -7.96 3.01 4.51
CA ALA A 125 -6.85 2.41 3.79
C ALA A 125 -5.65 2.19 4.72
N ASN A 126 -4.90 1.11 4.49
CA ASN A 126 -3.68 0.85 5.23
C ASN A 126 -2.60 1.88 4.86
N VAL A 127 -2.10 2.63 5.84
CA VAL A 127 -1.03 3.62 5.67
C VAL A 127 0.31 2.97 5.25
N ASP A 128 0.54 1.73 5.66
CA ASP A 128 1.69 0.93 5.27
C ASP A 128 1.36 0.03 4.06
N MET A 129 0.57 0.53 3.10
CA MET A 129 0.25 -0.23 1.90
C MET A 129 1.52 -0.59 1.14
N GLN A 130 1.64 -1.87 0.80
CA GLN A 130 2.82 -2.43 0.16
C GLN A 130 2.58 -2.67 -1.33
N THR A 131 3.66 -2.68 -2.10
CA THR A 131 3.67 -3.28 -3.43
C THR A 131 3.42 -4.80 -3.35
N LEU A 132 3.16 -5.43 -4.49
CA LEU A 132 3.03 -6.89 -4.63
C LEU A 132 3.79 -7.34 -5.88
N LEU A 133 5.12 -7.28 -5.82
CA LEU A 133 5.98 -7.59 -6.97
C LEU A 133 5.96 -9.09 -7.28
N ASP A 134 6.05 -9.92 -6.26
CA ASP A 134 5.87 -11.37 -6.31
C ASP A 134 4.99 -11.79 -5.12
N PRO A 135 3.83 -12.42 -5.35
CA PRO A 135 2.96 -12.93 -4.30
C PRO A 135 3.63 -13.91 -3.32
N LYS A 136 4.78 -14.49 -3.70
CA LYS A 136 5.57 -15.41 -2.86
C LYS A 136 6.71 -14.70 -2.12
N SER A 137 6.92 -13.42 -2.36
CA SER A 137 8.03 -12.65 -1.80
C SER A 137 7.56 -11.75 -0.65
N GLU A 138 8.43 -11.63 0.34
CA GLU A 138 8.31 -10.66 1.43
C GLU A 138 9.00 -9.33 1.06
N TYR A 139 9.68 -9.27 -0.09
CA TYR A 139 10.28 -8.07 -0.66
C TYR A 139 9.20 -7.20 -1.30
N ASN A 140 8.53 -6.41 -0.47
CA ASN A 140 7.58 -5.40 -0.90
C ASN A 140 7.91 -4.06 -0.25
N GLU A 141 7.63 -2.98 -0.97
CA GLU A 141 7.92 -1.61 -0.55
C GLU A 141 6.63 -0.94 -0.10
N THR A 142 6.64 -0.26 1.04
CA THR A 142 5.49 0.54 1.50
C THR A 142 5.38 1.85 0.73
N LEU A 143 4.22 2.51 0.79
CA LEU A 143 4.04 3.90 0.30
C LEU A 143 5.15 4.86 0.73
N LEU A 144 5.71 4.68 1.94
CA LEU A 144 6.79 5.53 2.44
C LEU A 144 8.12 5.34 1.67
N PHE A 145 8.43 4.15 1.14
CA PHE A 145 9.61 3.94 0.28
C PHE A 145 9.49 4.75 -1.01
N GLU A 146 8.33 4.67 -1.65
CA GLU A 146 8.04 5.45 -2.86
C GLU A 146 8.09 6.95 -2.55
N ALA A 147 7.48 7.39 -1.45
CA ALA A 147 7.40 8.79 -1.07
C ALA A 147 8.76 9.43 -0.79
N VAL A 148 9.75 8.66 -0.34
CA VAL A 148 11.07 9.19 0.00
C VAL A 148 12.06 9.07 -1.16
N SER A 149 11.69 8.34 -2.22
CA SER A 149 12.52 8.08 -3.39
C SER A 149 12.83 9.33 -4.19
N GLU A 150 12.05 10.41 -4.06
CA GLU A 150 12.30 11.70 -4.70
C GLU A 150 12.27 12.88 -3.72
N PRO A 151 13.11 13.93 -3.91
CA PRO A 151 13.15 15.08 -3.00
C PRO A 151 11.85 15.89 -2.90
N GLU A 152 11.05 15.95 -3.96
CA GLU A 152 9.86 16.79 -4.12
C GLU A 152 8.60 16.22 -3.46
N THR A 153 8.56 14.92 -3.19
CA THR A 153 7.45 14.19 -2.56
C THR A 153 7.43 14.32 -1.03
N TYR A 154 8.14 15.32 -0.47
CA TYR A 154 8.24 15.54 0.98
C TYR A 154 6.90 15.82 1.65
N ARG A 155 5.92 16.37 0.94
CA ARG A 155 4.57 16.60 1.48
C ARG A 155 3.85 15.27 1.74
N VAL A 156 3.92 14.35 0.80
CA VAL A 156 3.41 12.99 0.98
C VAL A 156 4.20 12.25 2.06
N THR A 157 5.52 12.38 2.11
CA THR A 157 6.35 11.81 3.20
C THR A 157 5.88 12.31 4.57
N GLN A 158 5.70 13.63 4.71
CA GLN A 158 5.21 14.23 5.94
C GLN A 158 3.82 13.70 6.31
N LEU A 159 2.88 13.68 5.36
CA LEU A 159 1.53 13.17 5.57
C LEU A 159 1.53 11.70 6.04
N LEU A 160 2.29 10.82 5.37
CA LEU A 160 2.38 9.41 5.74
C LEU A 160 2.90 9.24 7.18
N ILE A 161 3.93 10.00 7.56
CA ILE A 161 4.46 10.01 8.94
C ILE A 161 3.39 10.49 9.93
N GLU A 162 2.71 11.59 9.63
CA GLU A 162 1.64 12.15 10.49
C GLU A 162 0.45 11.20 10.65
N LEU A 163 0.16 10.39 9.63
CA LEU A 163 -0.87 9.35 9.64
C LEU A 163 -0.40 8.01 10.22
N GLY A 164 0.83 7.94 10.75
CA GLY A 164 1.32 6.80 11.50
C GLY A 164 2.00 5.71 10.66
N ALA A 165 2.50 6.03 9.46
CA ALA A 165 3.32 5.11 8.69
C ALA A 165 4.50 4.57 9.50
N ASN A 166 4.82 3.29 9.34
CA ASN A 166 5.98 2.69 9.97
C ASN A 166 7.28 3.16 9.30
N VAL A 167 7.89 4.20 9.86
CA VAL A 167 9.14 4.80 9.36
C VAL A 167 10.34 3.85 9.35
N ASN A 168 10.24 2.71 10.04
CA ASN A 168 11.26 1.69 10.14
C ASN A 168 10.91 0.39 9.41
N PHE A 169 9.84 0.35 8.59
CA PHE A 169 9.53 -0.84 7.79
C PHE A 169 10.76 -1.25 6.96
N ALA A 170 11.14 -2.53 7.00
CA ALA A 170 12.39 -2.98 6.39
C ALA A 170 12.14 -3.97 5.26
N THR A 171 12.73 -3.69 4.10
CA THR A 171 12.84 -4.61 2.96
C THR A 171 14.29 -4.60 2.46
N PRO A 172 15.09 -5.54 2.96
CA PRO A 172 16.40 -5.41 3.69
C PRO A 172 16.98 -4.01 4.02
N ARG A 173 16.60 -2.96 3.32
CA ARG A 173 16.85 -1.55 3.61
C ARG A 173 15.63 -0.93 4.29
N THR A 174 15.74 0.33 4.69
CA THR A 174 14.68 1.11 5.34
C THR A 174 14.36 2.36 4.52
N PRO A 175 13.22 3.05 4.75
CA PRO A 175 12.95 4.33 4.10
C PRO A 175 14.08 5.34 4.29
N LEU A 176 14.76 5.34 5.45
CA LEU A 176 15.88 6.25 5.68
C LEU A 176 17.12 5.92 4.84
N ASP A 177 17.34 4.64 4.52
CA ASP A 177 18.43 4.22 3.64
C ASP A 177 18.26 4.73 2.20
N ASP A 178 17.01 4.78 1.72
CA ASP A 178 16.68 5.13 0.34
C ASP A 178 16.23 6.58 0.16
N ALA A 179 16.00 7.31 1.25
CA ALA A 179 15.52 8.69 1.22
C ALA A 179 16.42 9.61 0.40
N LYS A 180 15.85 10.27 -0.61
CA LYS A 180 16.47 11.37 -1.35
C LYS A 180 16.01 12.72 -0.79
N GLY A 181 16.87 13.74 -0.96
CA GLY A 181 16.62 15.09 -0.48
C GLY A 181 16.80 15.29 1.03
N SER A 182 17.21 16.50 1.43
CA SER A 182 17.46 16.81 2.85
C SER A 182 16.17 16.88 3.68
N ARG A 183 15.04 17.24 3.06
CA ARG A 183 13.73 17.34 3.74
C ARG A 183 13.19 15.98 4.18
N ASN A 184 13.12 15.00 3.27
CA ASN A 184 12.68 13.63 3.61
C ASN A 184 13.57 13.01 4.69
N LYS A 185 14.90 13.11 4.54
CA LYS A 185 15.85 12.63 5.54
C LYS A 185 15.62 13.27 6.92
N LYS A 186 15.33 14.57 6.96
CA LYS A 186 15.02 15.26 8.21
C LYS A 186 13.71 14.77 8.82
N LEU A 187 12.63 14.73 8.03
CA LEU A 187 11.32 14.25 8.48
C LEU A 187 11.39 12.84 9.06
N LEU A 188 12.06 11.91 8.37
CA LEU A 188 12.26 10.55 8.84
C LEU A 188 13.04 10.49 10.15
N LYS A 189 14.16 11.22 10.26
CA LYS A 189 14.97 11.25 11.48
C LYS A 189 14.22 11.85 12.66
N ASP A 190 13.49 12.95 12.43
CA ASP A 190 12.66 13.61 13.44
C ASP A 190 11.54 12.65 13.93
N ALA A 191 11.08 11.74 13.06
CA ALA A 191 10.11 10.68 13.38
C ALA A 191 10.73 9.40 13.97
N GLY A 192 12.04 9.37 14.25
CA GLY A 192 12.71 8.20 14.84
C GLY A 192 13.02 7.07 13.85
N ALA A 193 13.07 7.36 12.54
CA ALA A 193 13.57 6.41 11.56
C ALA A 193 15.06 6.12 11.78
N MET A 194 15.44 4.87 11.56
CA MET A 194 16.79 4.34 11.64
C MET A 194 17.14 3.69 10.31
N THR A 195 18.40 3.76 9.92
CA THR A 195 18.94 2.95 8.83
C THR A 195 18.92 1.47 9.21
N SER A 196 18.90 0.59 8.22
CA SER A 196 19.00 -0.86 8.44
C SER A 196 20.22 -1.25 9.29
N ASN A 197 21.36 -0.57 9.11
CA ASN A 197 22.56 -0.79 9.90
C ASN A 197 22.42 -0.34 11.37
N GLU A 198 21.76 0.80 11.62
CA GLU A 198 21.46 1.25 12.98
C GLU A 198 20.51 0.27 13.68
N ILE A 199 19.50 -0.25 12.98
CA ILE A 199 18.58 -1.27 13.49
C ILE A 199 19.35 -2.55 13.83
N ARG A 200 20.22 -3.03 12.94
CA ARG A 200 21.05 -4.22 13.19
C ARG A 200 21.92 -4.04 14.43
N LYS A 201 22.58 -2.90 14.56
CA LYS A 201 23.41 -2.58 15.73
C LYS A 201 22.58 -2.49 17.01
N LYS A 202 21.42 -1.83 16.96
CA LYS A 202 20.53 -1.65 18.12
C LYS A 202 20.03 -2.98 18.67
N TYR A 203 19.73 -3.94 17.79
CA TYR A 203 19.16 -5.23 18.17
C TYR A 203 20.15 -6.41 18.09
N ASN A 204 21.46 -6.12 17.98
CA ASN A 204 22.53 -7.13 17.86
C ASN A 204 22.27 -8.19 16.77
N LEU A 205 21.76 -7.76 15.61
CA LEU A 205 21.51 -8.63 14.46
C LEU A 205 22.78 -8.79 13.61
N PRO A 206 22.94 -9.91 12.90
CA PRO A 206 24.04 -10.10 11.96
C PRO A 206 24.12 -8.98 10.93
N ALA A 207 25.33 -8.69 10.45
CA ALA A 207 25.53 -7.80 9.32
C ALA A 207 24.81 -8.34 8.06
N TYR A 208 24.41 -7.43 7.18
CA TYR A 208 23.92 -7.84 5.85
C TYR A 208 25.13 -8.24 4.99
N ASP A 209 25.08 -9.47 4.45
CA ASP A 209 26.13 -10.01 3.58
C ASP A 209 25.51 -10.97 2.56
N ASP A 210 25.31 -10.47 1.33
CA ASP A 210 24.78 -11.24 0.21
C ASP A 210 25.87 -11.85 -0.68
N SER A 211 27.15 -11.83 -0.27
CA SER A 211 28.24 -12.39 -1.09
C SER A 211 28.04 -13.88 -1.40
N HIS A 212 27.33 -14.61 -0.55
CA HIS A 212 26.99 -16.03 -0.74
C HIS A 212 25.89 -16.26 -1.78
N CYS A 213 25.21 -15.20 -2.23
CA CYS A 213 24.24 -15.25 -3.33
C CYS A 213 24.94 -15.14 -4.70
N GLU A 214 26.25 -14.87 -4.74
CA GLU A 214 27.02 -14.82 -5.97
C GLU A 214 27.55 -16.22 -6.35
N ILE A 215 27.22 -16.69 -7.56
CA ILE A 215 27.69 -17.95 -8.14
C ILE A 215 28.41 -17.65 -9.46
N ASP A 216 29.66 -18.11 -9.59
CA ASP A 216 30.49 -17.91 -10.78
C ASP A 216 30.60 -16.43 -11.25
N GLY A 217 30.66 -15.50 -10.29
CA GLY A 217 30.80 -14.07 -10.59
C GLY A 217 29.48 -13.35 -10.90
N LYS A 218 28.33 -13.98 -10.63
CA LYS A 218 27.00 -13.42 -10.92
C LYS A 218 26.04 -13.67 -9.77
N ASP A 219 25.19 -12.68 -9.49
CA ASP A 219 24.10 -12.83 -8.53
C ASP A 219 23.12 -13.91 -9.01
N ASP A 220 22.93 -14.93 -8.18
CA ASP A 220 21.80 -15.84 -8.27
C ASP A 220 20.58 -15.12 -7.70
N MET A 221 19.70 -14.66 -8.59
CA MET A 221 18.54 -13.85 -8.24
C MET A 221 17.53 -14.60 -7.34
N ASP A 222 17.46 -15.94 -7.45
CA ASP A 222 16.57 -16.75 -6.63
C ASP A 222 17.12 -16.87 -5.19
N LEU A 223 18.42 -17.09 -5.03
CA LEU A 223 19.10 -17.07 -3.73
C LEU A 223 19.05 -15.68 -3.10
N LEU A 224 19.35 -14.64 -3.88
CA LEU A 224 19.30 -13.25 -3.43
C LEU A 224 17.90 -12.88 -2.95
N GLY A 225 16.86 -13.21 -3.71
CA GLY A 225 15.47 -12.97 -3.32
C GLY A 225 15.12 -13.63 -1.98
N LYS A 226 15.50 -14.89 -1.79
CA LYS A 226 15.28 -15.61 -0.51
C LYS A 226 16.02 -14.96 0.65
N TYR A 227 17.31 -14.64 0.46
CA TYR A 227 18.12 -14.02 1.49
C TYR A 227 17.60 -12.62 1.88
N ARG A 228 17.16 -11.84 0.90
CA ARG A 228 16.51 -10.54 1.15
C ARG A 228 15.22 -10.69 1.96
N ASN A 229 14.39 -11.69 1.65
CA ASN A 229 13.18 -11.98 2.42
C ASN A 229 13.49 -12.34 3.88
N GLU A 230 14.50 -13.18 4.10
CA GLU A 230 14.97 -13.52 5.45
C GLU A 230 15.49 -12.30 6.21
N CYS A 231 16.28 -11.45 5.56
CA CYS A 231 16.78 -10.21 6.14
C CYS A 231 15.66 -9.23 6.49
N ALA A 232 14.71 -9.02 5.58
CA ALA A 232 13.54 -8.16 5.82
C ALA A 232 12.74 -8.65 7.03
N LYS A 233 12.45 -9.95 7.08
CA LYS A 233 11.75 -10.58 8.20
C LYS A 233 12.49 -10.40 9.52
N LEU A 234 13.80 -10.66 9.54
CA LEU A 234 14.63 -10.52 10.73
C LEU A 234 14.59 -9.09 11.31
N LEU A 235 14.70 -8.08 10.43
CA LEU A 235 14.64 -6.67 10.82
C LEU A 235 13.26 -6.30 11.37
N ASN A 236 12.19 -6.65 10.65
CA ASN A 236 10.82 -6.32 11.06
C ASN A 236 10.41 -7.04 12.36
N ASP A 237 10.81 -8.30 12.55
CA ASP A 237 10.55 -9.05 13.79
C ASP A 237 11.24 -8.40 14.99
N ALA A 238 12.47 -7.92 14.83
CA ALA A 238 13.20 -7.22 15.89
C ALA A 238 12.51 -5.89 16.26
N ILE A 239 12.08 -5.11 15.26
CA ILE A 239 11.35 -3.85 15.46
C ILE A 239 10.02 -4.09 16.16
N LYS A 240 9.29 -5.13 15.75
CA LYS A 240 7.99 -5.49 16.33
C LYS A 240 8.12 -5.90 17.80
N LYS A 241 9.08 -6.78 18.11
CA LYS A 241 9.36 -7.21 19.50
C LYS A 241 9.68 -6.05 20.43
N ALA A 242 10.42 -5.06 19.95
CA ALA A 242 10.74 -3.87 20.74
C ALA A 242 9.48 -3.07 21.10
N LYS A 243 8.56 -2.88 20.13
CA LYS A 243 7.28 -2.18 20.36
C LYS A 243 6.35 -2.91 21.34
N GLU A 244 6.41 -4.24 21.40
CA GLU A 244 5.60 -5.05 22.32
C GLU A 244 6.16 -5.06 23.76
N SER A 245 7.41 -4.62 23.94
CA SER A 245 8.10 -4.58 25.24
C SER A 245 8.11 -3.20 25.93
N GLU A 246 7.58 -2.18 25.27
CA GLU A 246 7.41 -0.81 25.77
C GLU A 246 6.03 -0.60 26.40
#